data_AF-A0A9D8K9V6-F1
#
_entry.id   AF-A0A9D8K9V6-F1
#
_cell.length_a   1.000
_cell.length_b   1.000
_cell.length_c   1.000
_cell.angle_alpha   90.00
_cell.angle_beta   90.00
_cell.angle_gamma   90.00
#
_symmetry.space_group_name_H-M   'P 1'
#
loop_
_entity.id
_entity.type
_entity.pdbx_description
1 polymer ?
#
loop_
_entity_poly.entity_id
_entity_poly.type
_entity_poly.pdbx_seq_one_letter_code
_entity_poly.pdbx_strand_id
1 'polypeptide(L)'
;MKKQIALICMMVGGIVEILIAVLHFVWPYELIRYGEFSFLSPKYQELLILSSIAIALCLFIFGTLSVYFSMRLKTESESAWLYGISQGILWLARAGFELIYPVKLPLYCIENPTTLVFPLALLLGIIFLAPLLIFKKEFI
;
A
#
# COMPACT_ATOMS: atom_id res chain seq x y z
N MET A 1 -6.12 24.08 -9.99
CA MET A 1 -5.78 22.91 -10.82
C MET A 1 -4.69 22.05 -10.20
N LYS A 2 -3.48 22.57 -9.91
CA LYS A 2 -2.35 21.78 -9.37
C LYS A 2 -2.66 21.06 -8.03
N LYS A 3 -3.19 21.78 -7.03
CA LYS A 3 -3.66 21.16 -5.77
C LYS A 3 -4.77 20.12 -5.95
N GLN A 4 -5.63 20.28 -6.96
CA GLN A 4 -6.67 19.28 -7.26
C GLN A 4 -6.06 17.98 -7.77
N ILE A 5 -5.01 18.06 -8.60
CA ILE A 5 -4.28 16.87 -9.06
C ILE A 5 -3.68 16.13 -7.86
N ALA A 6 -2.95 16.83 -6.98
CA ALA A 6 -2.36 16.22 -5.79
C ALA A 6 -3.42 15.58 -4.87
N LEU A 7 -4.55 16.26 -4.66
CA LEU A 7 -5.68 15.72 -3.91
C LEU A 7 -6.21 14.42 -4.53
N ILE A 8 -6.48 14.43 -5.84
CA ILE A 8 -7.02 13.26 -6.55
C ILE A 8 -6.03 12.11 -6.49
N CYS A 9 -4.75 12.35 -6.75
CA CYS A 9 -3.71 11.33 -6.66
C CYS A 9 -3.66 10.70 -5.27
N MET A 10 -3.64 11.52 -4.23
CA MET A 10 -3.60 11.05 -2.84
C MET A 10 -4.86 10.25 -2.45
N MET A 11 -6.03 10.71 -2.88
CA MET A 11 -7.30 10.00 -2.67
C MET A 11 -7.33 8.65 -3.40
N VAL A 12 -6.91 8.61 -4.67
CA VAL A 12 -6.85 7.38 -5.46
C VAL A 12 -5.85 6.40 -4.85
N GLY A 13 -4.65 6.87 -4.47
CA GLY A 13 -3.66 6.05 -3.78
C GLY A 13 -4.21 5.44 -2.50
N GLY A 14 -4.90 6.25 -1.68
CA GLY A 14 -5.54 5.78 -0.45
C GLY A 14 -6.65 4.75 -0.67
N ILE A 15 -7.51 4.95 -1.67
CA ILE A 15 -8.55 3.97 -2.03
C ILE A 15 -7.92 2.65 -2.48
N VAL A 16 -6.90 2.70 -3.33
CA VAL A 16 -6.20 1.49 -3.78
C VAL A 16 -5.56 0.77 -2.59
N GLU A 17 -4.95 1.50 -1.66
CA GLU A 17 -4.37 0.92 -0.45
C GLU A 17 -5.42 0.23 0.45
N ILE A 18 -6.61 0.82 0.60
CA ILE A 18 -7.75 0.18 1.28
C ILE A 18 -8.17 -1.10 0.57
N LEU A 19 -8.25 -1.10 -0.77
CA LEU A 19 -8.60 -2.30 -1.52
C LEU A 19 -7.56 -3.41 -1.33
N ILE A 20 -6.26 -3.07 -1.34
CA ILE A 20 -5.18 -4.01 -1.04
C ILE A 20 -5.33 -4.54 0.39
N ALA A 21 -5.66 -3.70 1.37
CA ALA A 21 -5.90 -4.12 2.75
C ALA A 21 -7.04 -5.15 2.86
N VAL A 22 -8.18 -4.90 2.21
CA VAL A 22 -9.32 -5.82 2.17
C VAL A 22 -8.90 -7.18 1.62
N LEU A 23 -8.13 -7.19 0.54
CA LEU A 23 -7.60 -8.42 -0.03
C LEU A 23 -6.69 -9.17 0.96
N HIS A 24 -5.85 -8.47 1.72
CA HIS A 24 -4.97 -9.09 2.73
C HIS A 24 -5.71 -9.63 3.96
N PHE A 25 -6.91 -9.12 4.29
CA PHE A 25 -7.73 -9.72 5.34
C PHE A 25 -8.28 -11.10 4.95
N VAL A 26 -8.60 -11.30 3.67
CA VAL A 26 -9.23 -12.54 3.19
C VAL A 26 -8.18 -13.60 2.83
N TRP A 27 -7.07 -13.16 2.24
CA TRP A 27 -6.05 -14.02 1.66
C TRP A 27 -5.51 -15.17 2.55
N PRO A 28 -5.07 -14.93 3.81
CA PRO A 28 -4.43 -15.98 4.60
C PRO A 28 -5.35 -17.18 4.90
N TYR A 29 -6.67 -16.95 4.98
CA TYR A 29 -7.65 -18.02 5.21
C TYR A 29 -7.79 -18.95 4.00
N GLU A 30 -7.75 -18.40 2.79
CA GLU A 30 -7.82 -19.19 1.55
C GLU A 30 -6.57 -20.07 1.39
N LEU A 31 -5.37 -19.54 1.70
CA LEU A 31 -4.14 -20.32 1.59
C LEU A 31 -4.09 -21.54 2.53
N ILE A 32 -4.64 -21.41 3.73
CA ILE A 32 -4.77 -22.55 4.65
C ILE A 32 -5.79 -23.55 4.13
N ARG A 33 -6.93 -23.06 3.60
CA ARG A 33 -7.98 -23.91 3.05
C ARG A 33 -7.52 -24.76 1.87
N TYR A 34 -6.67 -24.22 0.99
CA TYR A 34 -6.11 -24.95 -0.15
C TYR A 34 -4.85 -25.76 0.20
N GLY A 35 -4.41 -25.74 1.45
CA GLY A 35 -3.31 -26.57 1.93
C GLY A 35 -1.92 -26.14 1.45
N GLU A 36 -1.76 -24.93 0.88
CA GLU A 36 -0.47 -24.45 0.38
C GLU A 36 0.59 -24.33 1.49
N PHE A 37 0.16 -24.17 2.74
CA PHE A 37 1.04 -24.12 3.91
C PHE A 37 1.01 -25.37 4.79
N SER A 38 0.46 -26.48 4.29
CA SER A 38 0.38 -27.73 5.06
C SER A 38 1.75 -28.28 5.50
N PHE A 39 2.84 -27.87 4.84
CA PHE A 39 4.21 -28.22 5.21
C PHE A 39 4.74 -27.45 6.45
N LEU A 40 4.11 -26.34 6.82
CA LEU A 40 4.47 -25.56 8.01
C LEU A 40 3.78 -26.12 9.25
N SER A 41 4.45 -26.05 10.40
CA SER A 41 3.81 -26.37 11.67
C SER A 41 2.68 -25.37 11.99
N PRO A 42 1.65 -25.76 12.76
CA PRO A 42 0.50 -24.89 13.06
C PRO A 42 0.90 -23.51 13.62
N LYS A 43 1.93 -23.46 14.47
CA LYS A 43 2.46 -22.20 15.04
C LYS A 43 2.94 -21.22 13.96
N TYR A 44 3.60 -21.69 12.91
CA TYR A 44 4.07 -20.82 11.83
C TYR A 44 2.93 -20.38 10.91
N GLN A 45 1.91 -21.22 10.73
CA GLN A 45 0.69 -20.85 10.01
C GLN A 45 -0.05 -19.71 10.73
N GLU A 46 -0.23 -19.82 12.05
CA GLU A 46 -0.83 -18.75 12.87
C GLU A 46 -0.05 -17.44 12.78
N LEU A 47 1.29 -17.50 12.82
CA LEU A 47 2.14 -16.32 12.68
C LEU A 47 1.96 -15.64 11.32
N LEU A 48 1.82 -16.41 10.24
CA LEU A 48 1.58 -15.89 8.89
C LEU A 48 0.21 -15.20 8.79
N ILE A 49 -0.83 -15.79 9.39
CA ILE A 49 -2.18 -15.17 9.45
C ILE A 49 -2.10 -13.85 10.20
N LEU A 50 -1.53 -13.84 11.40
CA LEU A 50 -1.44 -12.64 12.24
C LEU A 50 -0.62 -11.54 11.56
N SER A 51 0.47 -11.91 10.90
CA SER A 51 1.31 -10.97 10.16
C SER A 51 0.55 -10.37 8.97
N SER A 52 -0.21 -11.19 8.24
CA SER A 52 -1.05 -10.73 7.12
C SER A 52 -2.15 -9.78 7.59
N ILE A 53 -2.81 -10.09 8.70
CA ILE A 53 -3.83 -9.23 9.33
C ILE A 53 -3.23 -7.92 9.81
N ALA A 54 -2.03 -7.94 10.42
CA ALA A 54 -1.35 -6.74 10.86
C ALA A 54 -0.99 -5.82 9.69
N ILE A 55 -0.49 -6.39 8.59
CA ILE A 55 -0.23 -5.65 7.35
C ILE A 55 -1.53 -5.06 6.79
N ALA A 56 -2.60 -5.85 6.73
CA ALA A 56 -3.92 -5.39 6.28
C ALA A 56 -4.42 -4.21 7.11
N LEU A 57 -4.30 -4.27 8.44
CA LEU A 57 -4.70 -3.19 9.33
C LEU A 57 -3.87 -1.92 9.09
N CYS A 58 -2.54 -2.04 8.94
CA CYS A 58 -1.67 -0.92 8.62
C CYS A 58 -2.06 -0.25 7.30
N LEU A 59 -2.24 -1.03 6.23
CA LEU A 59 -2.67 -0.53 4.92
C LEU A 59 -4.05 0.12 5.01
N PHE A 60 -4.99 -0.46 5.75
CA PHE A 60 -6.31 0.14 5.92
C PHE A 60 -6.24 1.51 6.61
N ILE A 61 -5.46 1.62 7.69
CA ILE A 61 -5.24 2.88 8.42
C ILE A 61 -4.57 3.91 7.51
N PHE A 62 -3.50 3.55 6.81
CA PHE A 62 -2.80 4.45 5.91
C PHE A 62 -3.65 4.87 4.71
N GLY A 63 -4.39 3.95 4.10
CA GLY A 63 -5.31 4.29 3.02
C GLY A 63 -6.42 5.25 3.50
N THR A 64 -6.96 5.03 4.71
CA THR A 64 -7.94 5.94 5.32
C THR A 64 -7.36 7.32 5.61
N LEU A 65 -6.14 7.37 6.16
CA LEU A 65 -5.42 8.64 6.40
C LEU A 65 -5.11 9.37 5.09
N SER A 66 -4.78 8.64 4.02
CA SER A 66 -4.56 9.20 2.69
C SER A 66 -5.84 9.88 2.15
N VAL A 67 -6.99 9.22 2.30
CA VAL A 67 -8.29 9.80 1.93
C VAL A 67 -8.59 11.02 2.81
N TYR A 68 -8.39 10.93 4.13
CA TYR A 68 -8.58 12.04 5.06
C TYR A 68 -7.74 13.27 4.70
N PHE A 69 -6.42 13.10 4.55
CA PHE A 69 -5.51 14.20 4.23
C PHE A 69 -5.71 14.74 2.82
N SER A 70 -6.22 13.94 1.87
CA SER A 70 -6.61 14.47 0.56
C SER A 70 -7.68 15.57 0.71
N MET A 71 -8.68 15.37 1.57
CA MET A 71 -9.73 16.36 1.84
C MET A 71 -9.21 17.58 2.62
N ARG A 72 -8.14 17.40 3.41
CA ARG A 72 -7.50 18.45 4.21
C ARG A 72 -6.34 19.17 3.53
N LEU A 73 -5.92 18.75 2.35
CA LEU A 73 -4.77 19.30 1.63
C LEU A 73 -4.86 20.83 1.37
N LYS A 74 -6.07 21.40 1.36
CA LYS A 74 -6.30 22.85 1.22
C LYS A 74 -6.10 23.64 2.51
N THR A 75 -6.37 23.03 3.66
CA THR A 75 -6.40 23.70 4.98
C THR A 75 -5.19 23.34 5.84
N GLU A 76 -4.63 22.15 5.68
CA GLU A 76 -3.52 21.59 6.46
C GLU A 76 -2.39 21.16 5.50
N SER A 77 -1.94 22.09 4.64
CA SER A 77 -1.11 21.77 3.47
C SER A 77 0.25 21.16 3.82
N GLU A 78 0.89 21.59 4.91
CA GLU A 78 2.21 21.11 5.31
C GLU A 78 2.15 19.66 5.85
N SER A 79 1.24 19.37 6.78
CA SER A 79 1.08 18.02 7.33
C SER A 79 0.64 17.01 6.28
N ALA A 80 -0.31 17.38 5.43
CA ALA A 80 -0.77 16.53 4.33
C ALA A 80 0.36 16.30 3.29
N TRP A 81 1.17 17.32 3.02
CA TRP A 81 2.35 17.18 2.16
C TRP A 81 3.40 16.23 2.76
N LEU A 82 3.76 16.42 4.03
CA LEU A 82 4.75 15.57 4.71
C LEU A 82 4.28 14.11 4.78
N TYR A 83 3.00 13.90 5.10
CA TYR A 83 2.38 12.58 5.09
C TYR A 83 2.46 11.94 3.70
N GLY A 84 2.08 12.66 2.64
CA GLY A 84 2.10 12.11 1.29
C GLY A 84 3.51 11.83 0.76
N ILE A 85 4.50 12.65 1.10
CA ILE A 85 5.92 12.34 0.81
C ILE A 85 6.34 11.06 1.53
N SER A 86 5.97 10.91 2.81
CA SER A 86 6.28 9.73 3.61
C SER A 86 5.65 8.46 3.01
N GLN A 87 4.39 8.54 2.57
CA GLN A 87 3.72 7.45 1.85
C GLN A 87 4.41 7.09 0.53
N GLY A 88 4.78 8.10 -0.27
CA GLY A 88 5.53 7.88 -1.50
C GLY A 88 6.85 7.13 -1.25
N ILE A 89 7.60 7.52 -0.22
CA ILE A 89 8.85 6.86 0.18
C ILE A 89 8.58 5.42 0.63
N LEU A 90 7.56 5.16 1.44
CA LEU A 90 7.21 3.81 1.90
C LEU A 90 6.88 2.88 0.73
N TRP A 91 6.09 3.34 -0.24
CA TRP A 91 5.74 2.54 -1.42
C TRP A 91 6.93 2.29 -2.34
N LEU A 92 7.80 3.29 -2.54
CA LEU A 92 9.05 3.10 -3.29
C LEU A 92 10.02 2.17 -2.58
N ALA A 93 10.13 2.26 -1.26
CA ALA A 93 10.92 1.32 -0.46
C ALA A 93 10.35 -0.10 -0.61
N ARG A 94 9.02 -0.27 -0.56
CA ARG A 94 8.36 -1.56 -0.82
C ARG A 94 8.69 -2.10 -2.22
N ALA A 95 8.64 -1.27 -3.26
CA ALA A 95 9.03 -1.64 -4.61
C ALA A 95 10.52 -2.04 -4.69
N GLY A 96 11.40 -1.33 -3.98
CA GLY A 96 12.81 -1.67 -3.85
C GLY A 96 13.04 -3.03 -3.16
N PHE A 97 12.31 -3.30 -2.07
CA PHE A 97 12.34 -4.61 -1.41
C PHE A 97 11.86 -5.73 -2.32
N GLU A 98 10.88 -5.47 -3.19
CA GLU A 98 10.38 -6.46 -4.15
C GLU A 98 11.44 -6.83 -5.20
N LEU A 99 12.34 -5.92 -5.57
CA LEU A 99 13.46 -6.22 -6.47
C LEU A 99 14.51 -7.14 -5.82
N ILE A 100 14.75 -6.97 -4.52
CA ILE A 100 15.76 -7.75 -3.77
C ILE A 100 15.17 -9.08 -3.28
N TYR A 101 13.91 -9.05 -2.84
CA TYR A 101 13.16 -10.15 -2.24
C TYR A 101 11.78 -10.26 -2.90
N PRO A 102 11.71 -10.79 -4.14
CA PRO A 102 10.45 -10.95 -4.85
C PRO A 102 9.52 -11.90 -4.10
N VAL A 103 8.24 -11.53 -4.03
CA VAL A 103 7.19 -12.38 -3.47
C VAL A 103 6.94 -13.56 -4.42
N LYS A 104 7.38 -14.74 -3.97
CA LYS A 104 7.22 -16.01 -4.69
C LYS A 104 5.98 -16.80 -4.27
N LEU A 105 5.42 -16.49 -3.12
CA LEU A 105 4.24 -17.16 -2.62
C LEU A 105 3.05 -16.72 -3.48
N PRO A 106 2.32 -17.62 -4.14
CA PRO A 106 1.13 -17.26 -4.91
C PRO A 106 0.24 -16.30 -4.13
N LEU A 107 -0.32 -15.29 -4.81
CA LEU A 107 -1.24 -14.31 -4.23
C LEU A 107 -2.40 -14.12 -5.20
N TYR A 108 -3.64 -14.22 -4.73
CA TYR A 108 -4.85 -13.94 -5.52
C TYR A 108 -4.95 -14.69 -6.86
N CYS A 109 -4.61 -15.99 -6.85
CA CYS A 109 -4.54 -16.84 -8.06
C CYS A 109 -3.47 -16.41 -9.08
N ILE A 110 -2.47 -15.62 -8.66
CA ILE A 110 -1.33 -15.23 -9.49
C ILE A 110 -0.14 -16.09 -9.09
N GLU A 111 0.39 -16.86 -10.05
CA GLU A 111 1.54 -17.74 -9.85
C GLU A 111 2.83 -16.96 -9.54
N ASN A 112 3.01 -15.79 -10.17
CA ASN A 112 4.18 -14.92 -9.99
C ASN A 112 3.75 -13.54 -9.44
N PRO A 113 3.38 -13.41 -8.16
CA PRO A 113 2.82 -12.19 -7.58
C PRO A 113 3.66 -10.94 -7.81
N THR A 114 4.98 -11.07 -7.84
CA THR A 114 5.90 -9.96 -8.15
C THR A 114 5.51 -9.21 -9.43
N THR A 115 4.96 -9.88 -10.45
CA THR A 115 4.53 -9.22 -11.69
C THR A 115 3.37 -8.25 -11.49
N LEU A 116 2.62 -8.36 -10.39
CA LEU A 116 1.58 -7.42 -9.99
C LEU A 116 2.06 -6.48 -8.87
N VAL A 117 2.70 -7.04 -7.83
CA VAL A 117 3.09 -6.31 -6.62
C VAL A 117 4.12 -5.23 -6.94
N PHE A 118 5.13 -5.54 -7.75
CA PHE A 118 6.16 -4.57 -8.12
C PHE A 118 5.60 -3.35 -8.87
N PRO A 119 4.89 -3.50 -10.02
CA PRO A 119 4.38 -2.33 -10.74
C PRO A 119 3.34 -1.56 -9.92
N LEU A 120 2.52 -2.25 -9.10
CA LEU A 120 1.55 -1.58 -8.24
C LEU A 120 2.24 -0.73 -7.16
N ALA A 121 3.25 -1.28 -6.49
CA ALA A 121 4.00 -0.54 -5.47
C ALA A 121 4.74 0.66 -6.08
N LEU A 122 5.36 0.48 -7.25
CA LEU A 122 6.03 1.56 -7.96
C LEU A 122 5.03 2.65 -8.38
N LEU A 123 3.88 2.27 -8.93
CA LEU A 123 2.83 3.19 -9.34
C LEU A 123 2.30 4.00 -8.14
N LEU A 124 2.01 3.35 -7.01
CA LEU A 124 1.56 4.04 -5.79
C LEU A 124 2.61 4.99 -5.26
N GLY A 125 3.88 4.59 -5.25
CA GLY A 125 5.00 5.46 -4.90
C GLY A 125 5.04 6.73 -5.74
N ILE A 126 4.86 6.60 -7.07
CA ILE A 126 4.81 7.73 -7.99
C ILE A 126 3.55 8.59 -7.76
N ILE A 127 2.38 7.97 -7.59
CA ILE A 127 1.10 8.67 -7.37
C ILE A 127 1.17 9.55 -6.12
N PHE A 128 1.74 9.07 -5.02
CA PHE A 128 1.91 9.87 -3.81
C PHE A 128 3.01 10.93 -3.96
N LEU A 129 4.17 10.57 -4.53
CA LEU A 129 5.36 11.42 -4.48
C LEU A 129 5.40 12.51 -5.58
N ALA A 130 5.11 12.15 -6.83
CA ALA A 130 5.28 13.04 -7.98
C ALA A 130 4.50 14.37 -7.87
N PRO A 131 3.18 14.38 -7.57
CA PRO A 131 2.44 15.64 -7.51
C PRO A 131 2.91 16.53 -6.36
N LEU A 132 3.36 15.95 -5.24
CA LEU A 132 3.83 16.70 -4.07
C LEU A 132 5.22 17.31 -4.27
N LEU A 133 6.08 16.68 -5.08
CA LEU A 133 7.37 17.25 -5.48
C LEU A 133 7.21 18.34 -6.55
N ILE A 134 6.41 18.09 -7.59
CA ILE A 134 6.20 19.05 -8.68
C ILE A 134 5.55 20.34 -8.17
N PHE A 135 4.63 20.24 -7.21
CA PHE A 135 3.88 21.38 -6.67
C PHE A 135 4.33 21.81 -5.26
N LYS A 136 5.58 21.49 -4.86
CA LYS A 136 6.12 21.79 -3.51
C LYS A 136 5.84 23.23 -3.03
N LYS A 137 6.03 24.24 -3.89
CA LYS A 137 5.82 25.67 -3.57
C LYS A 137 4.37 26.03 -3.22
N GLU A 138 3.42 25.14 -3.46
CA GLU A 138 2.01 25.37 -3.12
C GLU A 138 1.63 24.78 -1.75
N PHE A 139 2.53 24.00 -1.13
CA PHE A 139 2.30 23.31 0.13
C PHE A 139 3.14 23.83 1.30
N ILE A 140 4.29 24.46 0.98
CA ILE A 140 5.25 25.07 1.91
C ILE A 140 5.32 26.56 1.64
#